data_AF-A0A927QG88-F1
#
_entry.id   AF-A0A927QG88-F1
#
_cell.length_a   1.000
_cell.length_b   1.000
_cell.length_c   1.000
_cell.angle_alpha   90.00
_cell.angle_beta   90.00
_cell.angle_gamma   90.00
#
_symmetry.space_group_name_H-M   'P 1'
#
loop_
_entity.id
_entity.type
_entity.pdbx_description
1 polymer ?
#
loop_
_entity_poly.entity_id
_entity_poly.type
_entity_poly.pdbx_seq_one_letter_code
_entity_poly.pdbx_strand_id
1 'polypeptide(L)'
;MTDESGPKFVMISTFRRRTADGLMLAAFVIDERDCESQAEMKSIRNEALVEIQRRRIVGEFETRRAKAGELPSTLPRWAAYKRRLDAGG
;
A
#
# COMPACT_ATOMS: atom_id res chain seq x y z
N MET A 1 -1.60 -30.16 -24.18
CA MET A 1 -0.94 -29.47 -23.06
C MET A 1 -1.48 -28.06 -23.06
N THR A 2 -2.60 -27.83 -22.36
CA THR A 2 -3.25 -26.52 -22.30
C THR A 2 -2.50 -25.72 -21.24
N ASP A 3 -1.86 -24.63 -21.65
CA ASP A 3 -1.16 -23.73 -20.75
C ASP A 3 -2.16 -23.16 -19.73
N GLU A 4 -2.14 -23.67 -18.50
CA GLU A 4 -3.01 -23.25 -17.38
C GLU A 4 -2.59 -21.90 -16.78
N SER A 5 -1.82 -21.06 -17.48
CA SER A 5 -1.42 -19.77 -16.92
C SER A 5 -2.41 -18.69 -17.32
N GLY A 6 -3.61 -18.74 -16.73
CA GLY A 6 -4.48 -17.56 -16.65
C GLY A 6 -3.70 -16.34 -16.10
N PRO A 7 -4.16 -15.10 -16.36
CA PRO A 7 -3.41 -13.92 -15.95
C PRO A 7 -3.11 -13.96 -14.45
N LYS A 8 -1.82 -13.94 -14.09
CA LYS A 8 -1.40 -13.82 -12.69
C LYS A 8 -1.82 -12.43 -12.19
N PHE A 9 -2.52 -12.42 -11.07
CA PHE A 9 -2.97 -11.20 -10.41
C PHE A 9 -2.20 -11.00 -9.11
N VAL A 10 -2.02 -9.74 -8.76
CA VAL A 10 -1.39 -9.31 -7.52
C VAL A 10 -2.28 -8.29 -6.82
N MET A 11 -2.16 -8.19 -5.50
CA MET A 11 -2.90 -7.25 -4.69
C MET A 11 -2.08 -5.99 -4.47
N ILE A 12 -2.71 -4.84 -4.68
CA ILE A 12 -2.12 -3.53 -4.42
C ILE A 12 -3.04 -2.79 -3.46
N SER A 13 -2.51 -2.40 -2.30
CA SER A 13 -3.20 -1.60 -1.30
C SER A 13 -2.57 -0.21 -1.23
N THR A 14 -3.36 0.83 -1.50
CA THR A 14 -2.92 2.22 -1.48
C THR A 14 -3.56 2.92 -0.30
N PHE A 15 -2.76 3.59 0.53
CA PHE A 15 -3.30 4.49 1.55
C PHE A 15 -3.45 5.89 0.97
N ARG A 16 -4.66 6.44 1.12
CA ARG A 16 -4.97 7.83 0.80
C ARG A 16 -5.14 8.61 2.09
N ARG A 17 -4.33 9.65 2.27
CA ARG A 17 -4.42 10.56 3.41
C ARG A 17 -5.33 11.74 3.04
N ARG A 18 -6.15 12.17 4.01
CA ARG A 18 -6.88 13.43 3.92
C ARG A 18 -5.95 14.62 4.20
N THR A 19 -5.90 15.57 3.29
CA THR A 19 -5.18 16.84 3.45
C THR A 19 -6.03 17.88 4.19
N ALA A 20 -5.44 19.02 4.53
CA ALA A 20 -6.12 20.07 5.30
C ALA A 20 -7.29 20.72 4.53
N ASP A 21 -7.17 20.81 3.21
CA ASP A 21 -8.20 21.22 2.27
C ASP A 21 -9.24 20.12 1.97
N GLY A 22 -9.10 18.96 2.62
CA GLY A 22 -10.10 17.88 2.58
C GLY A 22 -9.95 16.92 1.41
N LEU A 23 -8.93 17.06 0.56
CA LEU A 23 -8.65 16.15 -0.55
C LEU A 23 -8.06 14.82 -0.06
N MET A 24 -8.33 13.75 -0.80
CA MET A 24 -7.78 12.42 -0.54
C MET A 24 -6.60 12.16 -1.48
N LEU A 25 -5.38 12.27 -0.97
CA LEU A 25 -4.15 12.08 -1.75
C LEU A 25 -3.48 10.75 -1.43
N ALA A 26 -3.08 10.02 -2.47
CA ALA A 26 -2.34 8.77 -2.32
C ALA A 26 -0.97 9.05 -1.69
N ALA A 27 -0.69 8.41 -0.56
CA ALA A 27 0.47 8.69 0.28
C ALA A 27 1.52 7.59 0.18
N PHE A 28 1.11 6.32 0.18
CA PHE A 28 2.01 5.18 -0.01
C PHE A 28 1.24 3.96 -0.56
N VAL A 29 2.00 2.98 -1.02
CA VAL A 29 1.50 1.71 -1.54
C VAL A 29 2.13 0.51 -0.82
N ILE A 30 1.35 -0.54 -0.67
CA ILE A 30 1.76 -1.90 -0.32
C ILE A 30 1.40 -2.77 -1.51
N ASP A 31 2.39 -3.35 -2.17
CA ASP A 31 2.23 -4.15 -3.38
C ASP A 31 2.71 -5.55 -3.06
N GLU A 32 1.87 -6.55 -3.33
CA GLU A 32 2.16 -7.96 -3.07
C GLU A 32 3.44 -8.41 -3.77
N ARG A 33 3.82 -7.80 -4.89
CA ARG A 33 5.05 -8.14 -5.65
C ARG A 33 6.34 -7.83 -4.88
N ASP A 34 6.28 -6.90 -3.94
CA ASP A 34 7.42 -6.51 -3.10
C ASP A 34 7.43 -7.25 -1.76
N CYS A 35 6.51 -8.21 -1.58
CA CYS A 35 6.41 -9.05 -0.39
C CYS A 35 6.79 -10.49 -0.76
N GLU A 36 7.48 -11.18 0.15
CA GLU A 36 7.77 -12.61 0.09
C GLU A 36 6.48 -13.45 0.16
N SER A 37 5.42 -12.91 0.79
CA SER A 37 4.14 -13.60 0.92
C SER A 37 2.95 -12.66 1.18
N GLN A 38 1.73 -13.18 1.00
CA GLN A 38 0.51 -12.49 1.44
C GLN A 38 0.46 -12.23 2.94
N ALA A 39 1.09 -13.09 3.74
CA ALA A 39 1.18 -12.91 5.19
C ALA A 39 2.04 -11.68 5.53
N GLU A 40 3.15 -11.48 4.83
CA GLU A 40 3.98 -10.28 4.97
C GLU A 40 3.21 -9.03 4.53
N MET A 41 2.53 -9.06 3.39
CA MET A 41 1.68 -7.94 2.93
C MET A 41 0.65 -7.54 4.01
N LYS A 42 -0.01 -8.53 4.62
CA LYS A 42 -0.97 -8.32 5.71
C LYS A 42 -0.28 -7.73 6.95
N SER A 43 0.91 -8.20 7.29
CA SER A 43 1.72 -7.68 8.40
C SER A 43 2.05 -6.20 8.19
N ILE A 44 2.57 -5.83 7.02
CA ILE A 44 2.90 -4.44 6.65
C ILE A 44 1.65 -3.56 6.72
N ARG A 45 0.51 -4.04 6.20
CA ARG A 45 -0.75 -3.29 6.25
C ARG A 45 -1.22 -3.06 7.68
N ASN A 46 -1.12 -4.07 8.55
CA ASN A 46 -1.50 -3.95 9.95
C ASN A 46 -0.59 -2.97 10.69
N GLU A 47 0.73 -3.06 10.48
CA GLU A 47 1.69 -2.11 11.05
C GLU A 47 1.35 -0.68 10.63
N ALA A 48 1.10 -0.47 9.33
CA ALA A 48 0.73 0.84 8.80
C ALA A 48 -0.57 1.36 9.44
N LEU A 49 -1.60 0.52 9.55
CA LEU A 49 -2.88 0.89 10.15
C LEU A 49 -2.74 1.29 11.62
N VAL A 50 -1.98 0.53 12.41
CA VAL A 50 -1.71 0.85 13.83
C VAL A 50 -1.00 2.20 13.95
N GLU A 51 0.02 2.45 13.14
CA GLU A 51 0.79 3.70 13.22
C GLU A 51 -0.03 4.91 12.74
N ILE A 52 -0.83 4.76 11.68
CA ILE A 52 -1.77 5.78 11.19
C ILE A 52 -2.77 6.15 12.28
N GLN A 53 -3.35 5.14 12.95
CA GLN A 53 -4.27 5.34 14.06
C GLN A 53 -3.60 6.03 15.25
N ARG A 54 -2.41 5.57 15.65
CA ARG A 54 -1.61 6.17 16.74
C ARG A 54 -1.38 7.66 16.51
N ARG A 55 -1.09 8.06 15.27
CA ARG A 55 -0.84 9.46 14.87
C ARG A 55 -2.10 10.23 14.50
N ARG A 56 -3.29 9.61 14.58
CA ARG A 56 -4.58 10.20 14.19
C ARG A 56 -4.57 10.75 12.76
N ILE A 57 -3.85 10.10 11.85
CA ILE A 57 -3.82 10.48 10.44
C ILE A 57 -5.15 10.04 9.80
N VAL A 58 -5.95 11.01 9.36
CA VAL A 58 -7.22 10.73 8.68
C VAL A 58 -6.92 10.23 7.26
N GLY A 59 -7.51 9.10 6.88
CA GLY A 59 -7.32 8.52 5.55
C GLY A 59 -8.02 7.17 5.40
N GLU A 60 -7.86 6.55 4.23
CA GLU A 60 -8.47 5.27 3.88
C GLU A 60 -7.51 4.38 3.09
N PHE A 61 -7.75 3.07 3.13
CA PHE A 61 -7.07 2.10 2.29
C PHE A 61 -7.97 1.69 1.13
N GLU A 62 -7.48 1.88 -0.09
CA GLU A 62 -8.07 1.30 -1.30
C GLU A 62 -7.26 0.06 -1.67
N THR A 63 -7.92 -1.09 -1.80
CA THR A 63 -7.26 -2.32 -2.22
C THR A 63 -7.83 -2.78 -3.54
N ARG A 64 -6.96 -3.02 -4.52
CA ARG A 64 -7.34 -3.49 -5.85
C ARG A 64 -6.52 -4.69 -6.27
N ARG A 65 -7.08 -5.44 -7.22
CA ARG A 65 -6.39 -6.50 -7.94
C ARG A 65 -5.77 -5.92 -9.21
N ALA A 66 -4.47 -6.11 -9.38
CA ALA A 66 -3.70 -5.66 -10.53
C ALA A 66 -3.19 -6.88 -11.33
N LYS A 67 -2.96 -6.71 -12.63
CA LYS A 67 -2.28 -7.75 -13.41
C LYS A 67 -0.79 -7.74 -13.02
N ALA A 68 -0.16 -8.92 -12.92
CA ALA A 68 1.24 -9.01 -12.51
C ALA A 68 2.20 -8.20 -13.42
N GLY A 69 1.88 -8.10 -14.72
CA GLY A 69 2.62 -7.31 -15.71
C GLY A 69 2.27 -5.81 -15.75
N GLU A 70 1.39 -5.32 -14.88
CA GLU A 70 1.11 -3.88 -14.77
C GLU A 70 2.34 -3.14 -14.20
N LEU A 71 2.56 -1.89 -14.59
CA LEU A 71 3.70 -1.12 -14.07
C LEU A 71 3.61 -0.92 -12.54
N PRO A 72 4.74 -0.97 -11.81
CA PRO A 72 4.78 -0.62 -10.39
C PRO A 72 4.34 0.83 -10.16
N SER A 73 3.70 1.08 -9.01
CA SER A 73 3.37 2.45 -8.61
C SER A 73 4.62 3.27 -8.31
N THR A 74 4.58 4.56 -8.63
CA THR A 74 5.63 5.54 -8.29
C THR A 74 5.50 6.07 -6.86
N LEU A 75 4.43 5.70 -6.15
CA LEU A 75 4.22 6.06 -4.75
C LEU A 75 5.29 5.40 -3.85
N PRO A 76 5.64 6.04 -2.73
CA PRO A 76 6.58 5.44 -1.79
C PRO A 76 5.97 4.17 -1.16
N ARG A 77 6.85 3.29 -0.68
CA ARG A 77 6.47 2.14 0.14
C ARG A 77 6.21 2.57 1.58
N TRP A 78 5.51 1.72 2.36
CA TRP A 78 5.25 1.97 3.78
C TRP A 78 6.52 2.36 4.55
N ALA A 79 7.61 1.60 4.44
CA ALA A 79 8.85 1.88 5.17
C ALA A 79 9.48 3.25 4.83
N ALA A 80 9.34 3.72 3.59
CA ALA A 80 9.81 5.05 3.19
C ALA A 80 8.87 6.15 3.70
N TYR A 81 7.57 5.91 3.68
CA TYR A 81 6.58 6.84 4.22
C TYR A 81 6.70 6.97 5.75
N LYS A 82 6.86 5.86 6.48
CA LYS A 82 7.08 5.83 7.93
C LYS A 82 8.29 6.65 8.34
N ARG A 83 9.43 6.50 7.65
CA ARG A 83 10.62 7.33 7.87
C ARG A 83 10.35 8.83 7.70
N ARG A 84 9.51 9.22 6.74
CA ARG A 84 9.09 10.63 6.57
C ARG A 84 8.20 11.10 7.72
N LEU A 85 7.32 10.24 8.23
CA LEU A 85 6.51 10.55 9.41
C LEU A 85 7.40 10.74 10.65
N ASP A 86 8.45 9.94 10.80
CA ASP A 86 9.38 10.04 11.94
C ASP A 86 10.27 11.29 11.88
N ALA A 87 10.68 11.70 10.67
CA ALA A 87 11.54 12.88 10.48
C ALA A 87 10.79 14.22 10.57
N GLY A 88 9.46 14.20 10.46
CA GLY A 88 8.61 15.40 10.49
C GLY A 88 7.70 15.48 11.72
N GLY A 89 8.04 14.75 12.78
CA GLY A 89 7.32 14.73 14.07
C GLY A 89 7.79 15.81 15.03
#